data_AF-A0A497A2P5-F1
#
_entry.id   AF-A0A497A2P5-F1
#
_cell.length_a   1.000
_cell.length_b   1.000
_cell.length_c   1.000
_cell.angle_alpha   90.00
_cell.angle_beta   90.00
_cell.angle_gamma   90.00
#
_symmetry.space_group_name_H-M   'P 1'
#
loop_
_entity.id
_entity.type
_entity.pdbx_description
1 polymer ?
#
loop_
_entity_poly.entity_id
_entity_poly.type
_entity_poly.pdbx_seq_one_letter_code
_entity_poly.pdbx_strand_id
1 'polypeptide(L)'
;MKTANQLTFTTYEASLRLNPNDPTKIIFDNIDWSFIHSLAKSKYSPRGAGGHDPISLFRAQLLIYPGEVSSDRKLASALRYNARLCLLCGFDFFKTPSNGTFTNFRHRLGDDVFYESLHKSHPTLLHVFWLPCVLLPLVPNLLDLTAAGNSPTFPVS
;
A
#
# COMPACT_ATOMS: atom_id res chain seq x y z
N MET A 1 -23.19 9.83 -2.47
CA MET A 1 -23.08 8.36 -2.64
C MET A 1 -21.98 8.10 -3.67
N LYS A 2 -20.84 7.51 -3.28
CA LYS A 2 -19.85 7.02 -4.25
C LYS A 2 -20.45 5.78 -4.89
N THR A 3 -20.77 5.84 -6.18
CA THR A 3 -21.20 4.69 -6.97
C THR A 3 -20.18 3.57 -6.76
N ALA A 4 -20.62 2.40 -6.31
CA ALA A 4 -19.78 1.21 -6.31
C ALA A 4 -19.31 1.01 -7.75
N ASN A 5 -18.04 1.31 -8.00
CA ASN A 5 -17.44 1.20 -9.32
C ASN A 5 -17.63 -0.26 -9.73
N GLN A 6 -18.48 -0.54 -10.72
CA GLN A 6 -18.65 -1.90 -11.22
C GLN A 6 -17.28 -2.34 -11.72
N LEU A 7 -16.67 -3.27 -10.99
CA LEU A 7 -15.35 -3.78 -11.35
C LEU A 7 -15.49 -4.40 -12.74
N THR A 8 -14.61 -4.00 -13.65
CA THR A 8 -14.49 -4.73 -14.90
C THR A 8 -14.20 -6.20 -14.60
N PHE A 9 -14.63 -7.11 -15.47
CA PHE A 9 -14.46 -8.55 -15.25
C PHE A 9 -13.01 -8.92 -14.86
N THR A 10 -12.03 -8.27 -15.50
CA THR A 10 -10.60 -8.44 -15.18
C THR A 10 -10.22 -7.94 -13.78
N THR A 11 -10.78 -6.82 -13.33
CA THR A 11 -10.60 -6.29 -11.97
C THR A 11 -11.24 -7.19 -10.92
N TYR A 12 -12.42 -7.74 -11.20
CA TYR A 12 -13.10 -8.67 -10.29
C TYR A 12 -12.31 -9.97 -10.13
N GLU A 13 -11.89 -10.60 -11.22
CA GLU A 13 -11.05 -11.80 -11.21
C GLU A 13 -9.72 -11.58 -10.45
N ALA A 14 -9.08 -10.42 -10.66
CA ALA A 14 -7.87 -10.06 -9.93
C ALA A 14 -8.13 -9.92 -8.42
N SER A 15 -9.29 -9.39 -8.03
CA SER A 15 -9.66 -9.23 -6.62
C SER A 15 -9.88 -10.57 -5.90
N LEU A 16 -10.43 -11.57 -6.60
CA LEU A 16 -10.61 -12.91 -6.05
C LEU A 16 -9.27 -13.63 -5.83
N ARG A 17 -8.26 -13.33 -6.65
CA ARG A 17 -6.92 -13.92 -6.55
C ARG A 17 -5.98 -13.16 -5.61
N LEU A 18 -6.41 -12.02 -5.09
CA LEU A 18 -5.59 -11.18 -4.21
C LEU A 18 -5.45 -11.85 -2.84
N ASN A 19 -4.21 -12.07 -2.40
CA ASN A 19 -3.94 -12.59 -1.07
C ASN A 19 -4.37 -11.57 0.00
N PRO A 20 -5.21 -11.92 0.99
CA PRO A 20 -5.55 -11.03 2.10
C PRO A 20 -4.33 -10.56 2.90
N ASN A 21 -3.28 -11.39 2.98
CA ASN A 21 -2.03 -11.12 3.69
C ASN A 21 -0.97 -10.44 2.80
N ASP A 22 -1.39 -9.82 1.70
CA ASP A 22 -0.49 -9.07 0.84
C ASP A 22 0.09 -7.85 1.59
N PRO A 23 1.42 -7.68 1.67
CA PRO A 23 2.02 -6.62 2.46
C PRO A 23 1.58 -5.24 1.99
N THR A 24 1.49 -5.03 0.67
CA THR A 24 1.04 -3.75 0.07
C THR A 24 -0.42 -3.47 0.41
N LYS A 25 -1.27 -4.50 0.42
CA LYS A 25 -2.67 -4.36 0.83
C LYS A 25 -2.78 -3.95 2.28
N ILE A 26 -2.05 -4.62 3.18
CA ILE A 26 -2.03 -4.30 4.61
C ILE A 26 -1.59 -2.84 4.82
N ILE A 27 -0.53 -2.40 4.15
CA ILE A 27 -0.05 -1.02 4.23
C ILE A 27 -1.16 -0.05 3.79
N PHE A 28 -1.77 -0.30 2.63
CA PHE A 28 -2.77 0.61 2.08
C PHE A 28 -4.06 0.64 2.89
N ASP A 29 -4.45 -0.46 3.53
CA ASP A 29 -5.64 -0.52 4.36
C ASP A 29 -5.44 0.17 5.72
N ASN A 30 -4.19 0.24 6.23
CA ASN A 30 -3.88 0.91 7.49
C ASN A 30 -3.70 2.43 7.36
N ILE A 31 -3.55 2.96 6.13
CA ILE A 31 -3.41 4.40 5.90
C ILE A 31 -4.80 5.00 5.67
N ASP A 32 -5.18 6.01 6.46
CA ASP A 32 -6.33 6.85 6.13
C ASP A 32 -5.97 7.77 4.95
N TRP A 33 -6.64 7.61 3.82
CA TRP A 33 -6.39 8.38 2.60
C TRP A 33 -7.21 9.67 2.50
N SER A 34 -8.11 9.93 3.45
CA SER A 34 -9.05 11.06 3.40
C SER A 34 -8.35 12.42 3.26
N PHE A 35 -7.16 12.55 3.85
CA PHE A 35 -6.36 13.78 3.85
C PHE A 35 -5.84 14.17 2.45
N ILE A 36 -5.62 13.20 1.55
CA ILE A 36 -5.04 13.45 0.21
C ILE A 36 -5.97 14.33 -0.62
N HIS A 37 -7.28 14.09 -0.57
CA HIS A 37 -8.22 14.95 -1.28
C HIS A 37 -8.18 16.38 -0.73
N SER A 38 -8.09 16.56 0.58
CA SER A 38 -7.99 17.89 1.20
C SER A 38 -6.74 18.63 0.73
N LEU A 39 -5.59 17.96 0.71
CA LEU A 39 -4.31 18.54 0.27
C LEU A 39 -4.30 18.85 -1.23
N ALA A 40 -4.82 17.92 -2.05
CA ALA A 40 -4.83 18.06 -3.50
C ALA A 40 -5.92 19.03 -3.99
N LYS A 41 -7.00 19.27 -3.23
CA LYS A 41 -8.17 20.06 -3.68
C LYS A 41 -7.79 21.45 -4.21
N SER A 42 -6.85 22.12 -3.57
CA SER A 42 -6.41 23.46 -3.98
C SER A 42 -5.63 23.45 -5.31
N LYS A 43 -5.06 22.32 -5.70
CA LYS A 43 -4.20 22.14 -6.88
C LYS A 43 -4.94 21.52 -8.07
N TYR A 44 -6.17 21.03 -7.86
CA TYR A 44 -6.98 20.40 -8.90
C TYR A 44 -8.16 21.30 -9.27
N SER A 45 -8.31 21.54 -10.57
CA SER A 45 -9.49 22.23 -11.11
C SER A 45 -10.58 21.21 -11.43
N PRO A 46 -11.87 21.51 -11.15
CA PRO A 46 -13.00 20.72 -11.64
C PRO A 46 -13.19 20.86 -13.17
N ARG A 47 -12.50 21.80 -13.83
CA ARG A 47 -12.50 21.95 -15.29
C ARG A 47 -11.27 21.27 -15.90
N GLY A 48 -11.51 20.31 -16.78
CA GLY A 48 -10.48 19.63 -17.57
C GLY A 48 -10.90 18.23 -17.99
N ALA A 49 -10.04 17.56 -18.77
CA ALA A 49 -10.20 16.12 -19.06
C ALA A 49 -10.17 15.31 -17.76
N GLY A 50 -10.93 14.22 -17.71
CA GLY A 50 -11.01 13.34 -16.54
C GLY A 50 -9.64 12.80 -16.15
N GLY A 51 -9.04 13.40 -15.12
CA GLY A 51 -7.76 12.98 -14.57
C GLY A 51 -7.91 11.74 -13.69
N HIS A 52 -6.79 11.07 -13.41
CA HIS A 52 -6.77 10.02 -12.40
C HIS A 52 -6.99 10.59 -11.01
N ASP A 53 -7.59 9.77 -10.15
CA ASP A 53 -7.81 10.11 -8.75
C ASP A 53 -6.48 10.35 -8.01
N PRO A 54 -6.35 11.44 -7.22
CA PRO A 54 -5.10 11.75 -6.53
C PRO A 54 -4.73 10.70 -5.48
N ILE A 55 -5.69 9.98 -4.86
CA ILE A 55 -5.38 8.89 -3.93
C ILE A 55 -4.73 7.74 -4.70
N SER A 56 -5.29 7.36 -5.86
CA SER A 56 -4.73 6.30 -6.69
C SER A 56 -3.32 6.62 -7.19
N LEU A 57 -3.08 7.87 -7.61
CA LEU A 57 -1.74 8.31 -8.02
C LEU A 57 -0.75 8.30 -6.86
N PHE A 58 -1.18 8.72 -5.67
CA PHE A 58 -0.32 8.70 -4.49
C PHE A 58 -0.01 7.28 -4.02
N ARG A 59 -0.99 6.37 -3.99
CA ARG A 59 -0.79 4.94 -3.71
C ARG A 59 0.26 4.34 -4.63
N ALA A 60 0.19 4.62 -5.92
CA ALA A 60 1.17 4.13 -6.88
C ALA A 60 2.58 4.69 -6.63
N GLN A 61 2.70 5.98 -6.33
CA GLN A 61 4.00 6.56 -5.96
C GLN A 61 4.54 6.00 -4.66
N LEU A 62 3.66 5.61 -3.73
CA LEU A 62 4.05 4.99 -2.48
C LEU A 62 4.73 3.65 -2.70
N LEU A 63 4.44 2.91 -3.77
CA LEU A 63 5.10 1.63 -4.11
C LEU A 63 6.61 1.77 -4.37
N ILE A 64 7.10 2.98 -4.65
CA ILE A 64 8.53 3.19 -4.88
C ILE A 64 9.32 3.15 -3.57
N TYR A 65 8.75 3.67 -2.48
CA TYR A 65 9.41 3.78 -1.18
C TYR A 65 9.74 2.45 -0.49
N PRO A 66 8.83 1.45 -0.41
CA PRO A 66 9.13 0.14 0.13
C PRO A 66 9.96 -0.73 -0.83
N GLY A 67 10.28 -0.24 -2.03
CA GLY A 67 11.09 -0.96 -3.01
C GLY A 67 10.32 -1.94 -3.91
N GLU A 68 8.98 -1.97 -3.85
CA GLU A 68 8.15 -2.77 -4.77
C GLU A 68 8.40 -2.38 -6.24
N VAL A 69 8.73 -1.10 -6.51
CA VAL A 69 9.10 -0.61 -7.83
C VAL A 69 10.26 0.37 -7.77
N SER A 70 11.20 0.30 -8.71
CA SER A 70 12.42 1.12 -8.65
C SER A 70 12.37 2.49 -9.35
N SER A 71 11.34 2.81 -10.15
CA SER A 71 11.21 4.12 -10.83
C SER A 71 9.82 4.36 -11.42
N ASP A 72 9.48 5.61 -11.74
CA ASP A 72 8.20 5.97 -12.38
C ASP A 72 7.95 5.24 -13.70
N ARG A 73 9.01 5.01 -14.51
CA ARG A 73 8.89 4.25 -15.77
C ARG A 73 8.52 2.79 -15.49
N LYS A 74 9.17 2.18 -14.50
CA LYS A 74 8.82 0.82 -14.07
C LYS A 74 7.46 0.78 -13.39
N LEU A 75 7.04 1.84 -12.72
CA LEU A 75 5.73 1.95 -12.07
C LEU A 75 4.61 1.95 -13.09
N ALA A 76 4.72 2.77 -14.14
CA ALA A 76 3.76 2.76 -15.23
C ALA A 76 3.68 1.38 -15.92
N SER A 77 4.82 0.71 -16.11
CA SER A 77 4.85 -0.67 -16.65
C SER A 77 4.20 -1.67 -15.69
N ALA A 78 4.54 -1.61 -14.40
CA ALA A 78 4.02 -2.49 -13.38
C ALA A 78 2.50 -2.36 -13.27
N LEU A 79 1.95 -1.15 -13.27
CA LEU A 79 0.50 -0.95 -13.25
C LEU A 79 -0.21 -1.49 -14.50
N ARG A 80 0.45 -1.48 -15.66
CA ARG A 80 -0.11 -2.02 -16.92
C ARG A 80 -0.18 -3.54 -16.95
N TYR A 81 0.84 -4.21 -16.41
CA TYR A 81 0.99 -5.66 -16.56
C TYR A 81 0.78 -6.45 -15.27
N ASN A 82 0.82 -5.80 -14.10
CA ASN A 82 0.61 -6.43 -12.81
C ASN A 82 -0.79 -6.11 -12.28
N ALA A 83 -1.69 -7.08 -12.47
CA ALA A 83 -3.08 -7.03 -12.02
C ALA A 83 -3.25 -6.69 -10.54
N ARG A 84 -2.41 -7.26 -9.68
CA ARG A 84 -2.40 -7.01 -8.24
C ARG A 84 -2.12 -5.53 -7.95
N LEU A 85 -1.02 -4.99 -8.50
CA LEU A 85 -0.63 -3.61 -8.23
C LEU A 85 -1.63 -2.59 -8.80
N CYS A 86 -2.16 -2.87 -9.99
CA CYS A 86 -3.21 -2.07 -10.62
C CYS A 86 -4.45 -1.95 -9.70
N LEU A 87 -4.93 -3.11 -9.22
CA LEU A 87 -6.07 -3.19 -8.31
C LEU A 87 -5.81 -2.50 -6.97
N LEU A 88 -4.66 -2.74 -6.34
CA LEU A 88 -4.32 -2.14 -5.04
C LEU A 88 -4.26 -0.61 -5.09
N CYS A 89 -3.78 -0.06 -6.21
CA CYS A 89 -3.78 1.39 -6.44
C CYS A 89 -5.15 1.95 -6.85
N GLY A 90 -6.13 1.09 -7.16
CA GLY A 90 -7.48 1.51 -7.56
C GLY A 90 -7.58 1.98 -9.02
N PHE A 91 -6.71 1.48 -9.90
CA PHE A 91 -6.81 1.75 -11.34
C PHE A 91 -7.63 0.69 -12.07
N ASP A 92 -8.22 1.09 -13.19
CA ASP A 92 -8.75 0.14 -14.17
C ASP A 92 -7.65 -0.30 -15.12
N PHE A 93 -7.63 -1.58 -15.52
CA PHE A 93 -6.63 -2.15 -16.44
C PHE A 93 -6.47 -1.40 -17.76
N PHE A 94 -7.55 -0.82 -18.28
CA PHE A 94 -7.54 -0.10 -19.54
C PHE A 94 -7.26 1.40 -19.38
N LYS A 95 -7.18 1.89 -18.13
CA LYS A 95 -6.97 3.30 -17.77
C LYS A 95 -5.86 3.44 -16.74
N THR A 96 -4.72 2.82 -17.01
CA THR A 96 -3.52 2.95 -16.18
C THR A 96 -2.73 4.20 -16.56
N PRO A 97 -2.12 4.90 -15.59
CA PRO A 97 -1.36 6.12 -15.84
C PRO A 97 -0.07 5.85 -16.63
N SER A 98 0.36 6.85 -17.39
CA SER A 98 1.68 6.88 -18.03
C SER A 98 2.75 7.42 -17.07
N ASN A 99 4.03 7.23 -17.39
CA ASN A 99 5.14 7.83 -16.61
C ASN A 99 4.99 9.36 -16.46
N GLY A 100 4.65 10.07 -17.55
CA GLY A 100 4.44 11.53 -17.50
C GLY A 100 3.29 11.96 -16.60
N THR A 101 2.33 11.07 -16.34
CA THR A 101 1.23 11.34 -15.39
C THR A 101 1.77 11.52 -13.96
N PHE A 102 2.74 10.69 -13.55
CA PHE A 102 3.36 10.77 -12.23
C PHE A 102 4.24 12.01 -12.07
N THR A 103 4.96 12.39 -13.12
CA THR A 103 5.75 13.63 -13.14
C THR A 103 4.84 14.85 -13.01
N ASN A 104 3.76 14.91 -13.80
CA ASN A 104 2.78 15.99 -13.74
C ASN A 104 2.07 16.06 -12.38
N PHE A 105 1.79 14.91 -11.78
CA PHE A 105 1.19 14.82 -10.45
C PHE A 105 2.09 15.45 -9.38
N ARG A 106 3.38 15.06 -9.33
CA ARG A 106 4.36 15.64 -8.40
C ARG A 106 4.52 17.14 -8.61
N HIS A 107 4.69 17.57 -9.86
CA HIS A 107 4.83 18.98 -10.19
C HIS A 107 3.59 19.79 -9.80
N ARG A 108 2.38 19.22 -9.94
CA ARG A 108 1.13 19.89 -9.58
C ARG A 108 0.94 20.02 -8.07
N LEU A 109 1.29 18.99 -7.31
CA LEU A 109 1.24 19.04 -5.85
C LEU A 109 2.26 20.02 -5.30
N GLY A 110 3.47 20.02 -5.88
CA GLY A 110 4.64 20.67 -5.31
C GLY A 110 5.29 19.77 -4.26
N ASP A 111 6.60 19.95 -4.08
CA ASP A 111 7.41 19.11 -3.20
C ASP A 111 6.89 19.16 -1.75
N ASP A 112 6.56 20.34 -1.24
CA ASP A 112 6.08 20.52 0.14
C ASP A 112 4.85 19.67 0.45
N VAL A 113 3.82 19.72 -0.42
CA VAL A 113 2.57 18.98 -0.24
C VAL A 113 2.79 17.48 -0.39
N PHE A 114 3.68 17.09 -1.31
CA PHE A 114 4.03 15.70 -1.52
C PHE A 114 4.76 15.11 -0.30
N TYR A 115 5.75 15.81 0.24
CA TYR A 115 6.48 15.39 1.45
C TYR A 115 5.60 15.45 2.70
N GLU A 116 4.71 16.43 2.83
CA GLU A 116 3.71 16.46 3.92
C GLU A 116 2.81 15.22 3.85
N SER A 117 2.39 14.84 2.65
CA SER A 117 1.57 13.65 2.44
C SER A 117 2.32 12.37 2.84
N LEU A 118 3.61 12.28 2.50
CA LEU A 118 4.46 11.16 2.93
C LEU A 118 4.64 11.15 4.45
N HIS A 119 4.92 12.30 5.06
CA HIS A 119 5.10 12.42 6.51
C HIS A 119 3.84 11.98 7.28
N LYS A 120 2.65 12.36 6.82
CA LYS A 120 1.39 11.90 7.42
C LYS A 120 1.16 10.39 7.27
N SER A 121 1.64 9.79 6.18
CA SER A 121 1.59 8.34 5.97
C SER A 121 2.72 7.56 6.67
N HIS A 122 3.78 8.24 7.09
CA HIS A 122 4.99 7.66 7.68
C HIS A 122 4.78 6.88 8.99
N PRO A 123 4.00 7.35 10.00
CA PRO A 123 3.83 6.59 11.24
C PRO A 123 3.22 5.21 11.00
N THR A 124 2.26 5.11 10.06
CA THR A 124 1.69 3.83 9.61
C THR A 124 2.70 2.98 8.84
N LEU A 125 3.57 3.58 8.02
CA LEU A 125 4.64 2.85 7.34
C LEU A 125 5.68 2.31 8.34
N LEU A 126 6.08 3.09 9.34
CA LEU A 126 6.96 2.65 10.42
C LEU A 126 6.31 1.54 11.26
N HIS A 127 5.03 1.67 11.61
CA HIS A 127 4.38 0.66 12.44
C HIS A 127 4.16 -0.67 11.70
N VAL A 128 4.04 -0.65 10.37
CA VAL A 128 3.86 -1.85 9.53
C VAL A 128 5.18 -2.45 9.06
N PHE A 129 6.21 -1.63 8.77
CA PHE A 129 7.54 -2.12 8.36
C PHE A 129 8.52 -2.29 9.52
N TRP A 130 8.59 -1.32 10.42
CA TRP A 130 9.64 -1.23 11.45
C TRP A 130 9.28 -2.00 12.71
N LEU A 131 8.03 -1.88 13.20
CA LEU A 131 7.63 -2.58 14.43
C LEU A 131 7.74 -4.11 14.32
N PRO A 132 7.25 -4.78 13.25
CA PRO A 132 7.42 -6.22 13.11
C PRO A 132 8.89 -6.60 12.90
N CYS A 133 9.67 -5.86 12.11
CA CYS A 133 11.09 -6.14 11.90
C CYS A 133 11.94 -5.96 13.16
N VAL A 134 11.54 -5.10 14.10
CA VAL A 134 12.24 -4.90 15.38
C VAL A 134 11.72 -5.82 16.48
N LEU A 135 10.40 -6.08 16.55
CA LEU A 135 9.82 -6.96 17.58
C LEU A 135 9.88 -8.46 17.25
N LEU A 136 9.80 -8.90 15.99
CA LEU A 136 9.93 -10.34 15.65
C LEU A 136 11.27 -10.94 16.09
N PRO A 137 12.44 -10.30 15.90
CA PRO A 137 13.70 -10.86 16.36
C PRO A 137 13.91 -10.73 17.88
N LEU A 138 13.04 -10.02 18.60
CA LEU A 138 13.15 -9.79 20.06
C LEU A 138 12.24 -10.69 20.91
N VAL A 139 11.40 -11.52 20.29
CA VAL A 139 10.66 -12.59 20.98
C VAL A 139 11.13 -13.95 20.45
N PRO A 140 12.28 -14.48 20.91
CA PRO A 140 12.61 -15.87 20.67
C PRO A 140 11.59 -16.76 21.41
N ASN A 141 10.86 -17.58 20.64
CA ASN A 141 10.14 -18.79 21.04
C ASN A 141 9.44 -18.78 22.41
N LEU A 142 8.14 -18.40 22.43
CA LEU A 142 7.22 -18.75 23.52
C LEU A 142 6.57 -20.14 23.31
N LEU A 143 7.24 -21.04 22.60
CA LEU A 143 6.80 -22.41 22.31
C LEU A 143 7.69 -23.50 22.94
N ASP A 144 8.78 -23.13 23.61
CA ASP A 144 9.68 -24.09 24.29
C ASP A 144 9.39 -24.29 25.79
N LEU A 145 8.48 -23.52 26.39
CA LEU A 145 8.24 -23.57 27.85
C LEU A 145 7.19 -24.59 28.31
N THR A 146 6.59 -25.37 27.41
CA THR A 146 5.62 -26.43 27.79
C THR A 146 6.22 -27.85 27.79
N ALA A 147 7.51 -28.03 27.47
CA ALA A 147 8.13 -29.36 27.37
C ALA A 147 8.92 -29.81 28.62
N ALA A 148 9.01 -28.98 29.67
CA ALA A 148 9.78 -29.30 30.88
C ALA A 148 8.97 -29.02 32.14
N GLY A 149 8.09 -29.94 32.54
CA GLY A 149 7.40 -29.80 33.83
C GLY A 149 6.19 -30.69 34.03
N ASN A 150 6.42 -32.00 34.22
CA ASN A 150 5.62 -32.90 35.06
C ASN A 150 6.26 -34.30 34.95
N SER A 151 6.61 -35.06 35.99
CA SER A 151 6.62 -34.93 37.45
C SER A 151 7.33 -36.23 37.98
N PRO A 152 7.48 -36.51 39.29
CA PRO A 152 8.72 -37.07 39.86
C PRO A 152 8.61 -38.52 40.41
N THR A 153 9.69 -38.99 41.06
CA THR A 153 9.79 -40.11 42.05
C THR A 153 9.89 -41.53 41.47
N PHE A 154 10.69 -42.50 41.97
CA PHE A 154 11.35 -42.77 43.27
C PHE A 154 12.67 -43.57 43.06
N PRO A 155 13.59 -43.62 44.05
CA PRO A 155 14.69 -44.58 44.07
C PRO A 155 14.26 -45.88 44.75
N VAL A 156 14.61 -47.05 44.19
CA VAL A 156 14.61 -48.32 44.93
C VAL A 156 15.76 -49.20 44.46
N SER A 157 16.68 -49.42 45.41
CA SER A 157 17.64 -50.51 45.62
C SER A 157 18.74 -50.77 44.60
#